data_AF-A0A0R1SH49-F1
#
_entry.id   AF-A0A0R1SH49-F1
#
_cell.length_a   1.000
_cell.length_b   1.000
_cell.length_c   1.000
_cell.angle_alpha   90.00
_cell.angle_beta   90.00
_cell.angle_gamma   90.00
#
_symmetry.space_group_name_H-M   'P 1'
#
loop_
_entity.id
_entity.type
_entity.pdbx_description
1 polymer ?
#
loop_
_entity_poly.entity_id
_entity_poly.type
_entity_poly.pdbx_seq_one_letter_code
_entity_poly.pdbx_strand_id
1 'polypeptide(L)'
;MIIDQVRELVGVGKITEANELLGYKYQTKGRLIRAQIQGLSIVIPTDSMEAIPCGGNYIGLVEIAGQENLTKIVVNESQEQTSSAVIFVDLRDFNELPHVSSLPVSIRWIEQE
;
A
#
# COMPACT_ATOMS: atom_id res chain seq x y z
N MET A 1 19.57 -0.02 -12.80
CA MET A 1 20.03 -0.28 -11.41
C MET A 1 19.07 -1.29 -10.77
N ILE A 2 19.44 -1.98 -9.68
CA ILE A 2 18.54 -2.95 -8.99
C ILE A 2 17.19 -2.29 -8.64
N ILE A 3 17.21 -1.01 -8.26
CA ILE A 3 16.02 -0.21 -7.92
C ILE A 3 15.04 -0.11 -9.11
N ASP A 4 15.53 0.06 -10.35
CA ASP A 4 14.65 0.19 -11.52
C ASP A 4 13.92 -1.12 -11.80
N GLN A 5 14.62 -2.26 -11.66
CA GLN A 5 14.03 -3.59 -11.81
C GLN A 5 12.99 -3.88 -10.73
N VAL A 6 13.26 -3.49 -9.48
CA VAL A 6 12.28 -3.58 -8.39
C VAL A 6 11.04 -2.77 -8.71
N ARG A 7 11.19 -1.53 -9.21
CA ARG A 7 10.06 -0.68 -9.60
C ARG A 7 9.23 -1.28 -10.73
N GLU A 8 9.88 -1.89 -11.72
CA GLU A 8 9.19 -2.60 -12.81
C GLU A 8 8.40 -3.81 -12.28
N LEU A 9 9.02 -4.64 -11.44
CA LEU A 9 8.37 -5.81 -10.83
C LEU A 9 7.17 -5.40 -9.96
N VAL A 10 7.35 -4.42 -9.08
CA VAL A 10 6.27 -3.87 -8.26
C VAL A 10 5.15 -3.32 -9.13
N GLY A 11 5.49 -2.51 -10.15
CA GLY A 11 4.52 -1.88 -11.05
C GLY A 11 3.68 -2.88 -11.85
N VAL A 12 4.11 -4.14 -12.00
CA VAL A 12 3.31 -5.21 -12.64
C VAL A 12 2.74 -6.22 -11.64
N GLY A 13 2.82 -5.94 -10.34
CA GLY A 13 2.24 -6.79 -9.28
C GLY A 13 3.12 -7.96 -8.83
N LYS A 14 4.35 -8.09 -9.35
CA LYS A 14 5.34 -9.13 -8.99
C LYS A 14 6.05 -8.83 -7.66
N ILE A 15 5.26 -8.77 -6.59
CA ILE A 15 5.72 -8.38 -5.25
C ILE A 15 6.73 -9.37 -4.68
N THR A 16 6.50 -10.68 -4.85
CA THR A 16 7.38 -11.72 -4.31
C THR A 16 8.76 -11.65 -4.94
N GLU A 17 8.85 -11.55 -6.27
CA GLU A 17 10.12 -11.41 -6.98
C GLU A 17 10.82 -10.09 -6.65
N ALA A 18 10.08 -9.00 -6.48
CA ALA A 18 10.65 -7.73 -6.04
C ALA A 18 11.26 -7.84 -4.63
N ASN A 19 10.56 -8.52 -3.71
CA ASN A 19 11.02 -8.77 -2.35
C ASN A 19 12.28 -9.66 -2.31
N GLU A 20 12.32 -10.71 -3.13
CA GLU A 20 13.51 -11.56 -3.28
C GLU A 20 14.72 -10.78 -3.79
N LEU A 21 14.50 -9.91 -4.78
CA LEU A 21 15.56 -9.07 -5.35
C LEU A 21 16.07 -8.01 -4.35
N LEU A 22 15.20 -7.46 -3.52
CA LEU A 22 15.56 -6.51 -2.46
C LEU A 22 16.21 -7.18 -1.24
N GLY A 23 15.87 -8.44 -0.95
CA GLY A 23 16.21 -9.12 0.30
C GLY A 23 15.35 -8.69 1.50
N TYR A 24 14.33 -7.87 1.28
CA TYR A 24 13.36 -7.42 2.29
C TYR A 24 12.02 -7.04 1.62
N LYS A 25 10.98 -6.87 2.42
CA LYS A 25 9.64 -6.48 1.91
C LYS A 25 9.67 -5.05 1.37
N TYR A 26 9.27 -4.89 0.12
CA TYR A 26 9.03 -3.59 -0.49
C TYR A 26 8.04 -2.79 0.37
N GLN A 27 8.37 -1.53 0.62
CA GLN A 27 7.63 -0.65 1.51
C GLN A 27 7.02 0.49 0.71
N THR A 28 5.83 0.92 1.11
CA THR A 28 5.22 2.17 0.68
C THR A 28 4.76 2.95 1.91
N LYS A 29 5.14 4.22 2.02
CA LYS A 29 4.66 5.11 3.08
C LYS A 29 3.57 6.03 2.57
N GLY A 30 2.66 6.38 3.46
CA GLY A 30 1.54 7.24 3.13
C GLY A 30 0.83 7.81 4.35
N ARG A 31 -0.34 8.39 4.08
CA ARG A 31 -1.26 8.87 5.09
C ARG A 31 -2.62 8.24 4.91
N LEU A 32 -3.15 7.67 5.99
CA LEU A 32 -4.54 7.29 6.10
C LEU A 32 -5.37 8.57 6.18
N ILE A 33 -6.37 8.70 5.30
CA ILE A 33 -7.35 9.77 5.40
C ILE A 33 -8.66 9.22 5.98
N ARG A 34 -9.41 10.08 6.68
CA ARG A 34 -10.77 9.78 7.16
C ARG A 34 -11.80 9.79 6.03
N ALA A 35 -11.61 8.92 5.06
CA ALA A 35 -12.57 8.64 4.00
C ALA A 35 -12.65 7.12 3.83
N GLN A 36 -13.88 6.61 3.72
CA GLN A 36 -14.13 5.20 3.49
C GLN A 36 -15.01 5.01 2.26
N ILE A 37 -14.66 4.02 1.46
CA ILE A 37 -15.44 3.57 0.32
C ILE A 37 -15.63 2.07 0.50
N GLN A 38 -16.89 1.62 0.54
CA GLN A 38 -17.23 0.20 0.74
C GLN A 38 -16.59 -0.44 1.99
N GLY A 39 -16.42 0.33 3.06
CA GLY A 39 -15.81 -0.15 4.32
C GLY A 39 -14.27 -0.19 4.32
N LEU A 40 -13.61 0.13 3.20
CA LEU A 40 -12.16 0.25 3.12
C LEU A 40 -11.74 1.71 3.29
N SER A 41 -10.60 1.91 3.96
CA SER A 41 -10.05 3.26 4.21
C SER A 41 -8.97 3.62 3.21
N ILE A 42 -8.92 4.89 2.82
CA ILE A 42 -8.02 5.37 1.77
C ILE A 42 -6.65 5.73 2.36
N VAL A 43 -5.61 5.23 1.72
CA VAL A 43 -4.22 5.62 1.96
C VAL A 43 -3.72 6.42 0.77
N ILE A 44 -3.24 7.63 1.04
CA ILE A 44 -2.56 8.49 0.06
C ILE A 44 -1.06 8.28 0.22
N PRO A 45 -0.37 7.70 -0.77
CA PRO A 45 1.09 7.56 -0.74
C PRO A 45 1.75 8.93 -0.65
N THR A 46 2.78 9.04 0.18
CA THR A 46 3.55 10.29 0.33
C THR A 46 4.86 10.26 -0.44
N ASP A 47 5.38 9.07 -0.73
CA ASP A 47 6.67 8.89 -1.39
C ASP A 47 6.48 8.79 -2.90
N SER A 48 6.62 9.92 -3.60
CA SER A 48 6.42 10.02 -5.06
C SER A 48 7.45 9.24 -5.88
N MET A 49 8.53 8.76 -5.26
CA MET A 49 9.60 8.01 -5.91
C MET A 49 9.37 6.49 -5.91
N GLU A 50 8.50 6.01 -5.02
CA GLU A 50 8.20 4.60 -4.87
C GLU A 50 7.10 4.19 -5.86
N ALA A 51 7.32 3.08 -6.57
CA ALA A 51 6.31 2.52 -7.46
C ALA A 51 5.16 1.97 -6.62
N ILE A 52 3.93 2.38 -6.92
CA ILE A 52 2.75 1.74 -6.35
C ILE A 52 2.45 0.51 -7.23
N PRO A 53 2.11 -0.65 -6.65
CA PRO A 53 1.71 -1.81 -7.45
C PRO A 53 0.56 -1.50 -8.41
N CYS A 54 0.41 -2.28 -9.47
CA CYS A 54 -0.74 -2.17 -10.36
C CYS A 54 -2.06 -2.47 -9.64
N GLY A 55 -3.17 -2.15 -10.29
CA GLY A 55 -4.50 -2.41 -9.78
C GLY A 55 -4.73 -3.89 -9.45
N GLY A 56 -5.28 -4.19 -8.28
CA GLY A 56 -5.48 -5.56 -7.82
C GLY A 56 -5.67 -5.69 -6.31
N ASN A 57 -5.82 -6.94 -5.86
CA ASN A 57 -5.88 -7.29 -4.45
C ASN A 57 -4.51 -7.81 -3.99
N TYR A 58 -4.11 -7.42 -2.78
CA TYR A 58 -2.82 -7.74 -2.22
C TYR A 58 -2.95 -8.08 -0.74
N ILE A 59 -1.96 -8.80 -0.25
CA ILE A 59 -1.72 -8.99 1.17
C ILE A 59 -0.50 -8.17 1.60
N GLY A 60 -0.64 -7.42 2.70
CA GLY A 60 0.43 -6.59 3.24
C GLY A 60 0.42 -6.51 4.75
N LEU A 61 1.59 -6.24 5.33
CA LEU A 61 1.71 -5.79 6.71
C LEU A 61 1.52 -4.28 6.72
N VAL A 62 0.43 -3.82 7.33
CA VAL A 62 0.11 -2.39 7.42
C VAL A 62 0.32 -1.92 8.85
N GLU A 63 1.13 -0.89 9.00
CA GLU A 63 1.41 -0.23 10.27
C GLU A 63 0.70 1.13 10.31
N ILE A 64 -0.14 1.35 11.32
CA ILE A 64 -0.87 2.59 11.56
C ILE A 64 -0.84 2.90 13.05
N ALA A 65 -0.36 4.09 13.41
CA ALA A 65 -0.31 4.53 14.82
C ALA A 65 0.38 3.52 15.77
N GLY A 66 1.42 2.84 15.29
CA GLY A 66 2.18 1.84 16.06
C GLY A 66 1.52 0.46 16.17
N GLN A 67 0.37 0.26 15.53
CA GLN A 67 -0.26 -1.05 15.38
C GLN A 67 0.07 -1.63 14.01
N GLU A 68 0.54 -2.86 13.98
CA GLU A 68 0.81 -3.58 12.74
C GLU A 68 -0.13 -4.78 12.61
N ASN A 69 -0.81 -4.87 11.47
CA ASN A 69 -1.66 -6.00 11.13
C ASN A 69 -1.40 -6.50 9.70
N LEU A 70 -1.51 -7.80 9.52
CA LEU A 70 -1.59 -8.44 8.22
C LEU A 70 -3.01 -8.25 7.68
N THR A 71 -3.18 -7.52 6.58
CA THR A 71 -4.51 -7.19 6.07
C THR A 71 -4.57 -7.19 4.54
N LYS A 72 -5.80 -7.25 4.03
CA LYS A 72 -6.08 -7.09 2.61
C LYS A 72 -5.95 -5.63 2.20
N ILE A 73 -5.34 -5.44 1.04
CA ILE A 73 -5.11 -4.14 0.42
C ILE A 73 -5.67 -4.21 -1.00
N VAL A 74 -6.45 -3.21 -1.37
CA VAL A 74 -6.96 -3.08 -2.75
C VAL A 74 -6.30 -1.86 -3.36
N VAL A 75 -5.68 -2.05 -4.53
CA VAL A 75 -5.15 -0.95 -5.32
C VAL A 75 -6.10 -0.73 -6.49
N ASN A 76 -6.63 0.48 -6.60
CA ASN A 76 -7.39 0.88 -7.78
C ASN A 76 -6.55 1.81 -8.63
N GLU A 77 -6.36 1.44 -9.89
CA GLU A 77 -5.84 2.37 -10.89
C GLU A 77 -6.95 3.34 -11.31
N SER A 78 -6.60 4.62 -11.44
CA SER A 78 -7.48 5.54 -12.14
C SER A 78 -7.46 5.18 -13.63
N GLN A 79 -8.65 5.06 -14.25
CA GLN A 79 -8.75 4.88 -15.69
C GLN A 79 -8.27 6.09 -16.50
N GLU A 80 -8.07 7.23 -15.84
CA GLU A 80 -7.46 8.40 -16.46
C GLU A 80 -5.94 8.32 -16.33
N GLN A 81 -5.26 8.27 -17.49
CA GLN A 81 -3.82 8.04 -17.73
C GLN A 81 -2.85 9.00 -17.00
N THR A 82 -3.36 9.87 -16.13
CA THR A 82 -2.60 10.90 -15.41
C THR A 82 -2.76 10.85 -13.89
N SER A 83 -3.60 9.96 -13.33
CA SER A 83 -3.91 9.95 -11.89
C SER A 83 -3.34 8.73 -11.16
N SER A 84 -2.65 9.04 -10.06
CA SER A 84 -2.01 8.13 -9.11
C SER A 84 -2.95 7.00 -8.66
N ALA A 85 -2.42 5.78 -8.56
CA ALA A 85 -3.12 4.64 -7.98
C ALA A 85 -3.61 4.98 -6.56
N VAL A 86 -4.83 4.57 -6.22
CA VAL A 86 -5.43 4.77 -4.90
C VAL A 86 -5.35 3.47 -4.12
N ILE A 87 -4.77 3.53 -2.94
CA ILE A 87 -4.62 2.37 -2.06
C ILE A 87 -5.76 2.37 -1.03
N PHE A 88 -6.42 1.24 -0.90
CA PHE A 88 -7.47 0.98 0.06
C PHE A 88 -7.01 -0.10 1.03
N VAL A 89 -7.19 0.13 2.32
CA VAL A 89 -6.81 -0.81 3.38
C VAL A 89 -8.04 -1.17 4.20
N ASP A 90 -8.17 -2.46 4.50
CA ASP A 90 -9.14 -2.95 5.46
C ASP A 90 -8.64 -2.73 6.89
N LEU A 91 -9.39 -1.93 7.66
CA LEU A 91 -9.04 -1.55 9.03
C LEU A 91 -9.72 -2.38 10.12
N ARG A 92 -10.42 -3.47 9.77
CA ARG A 92 -11.20 -4.25 10.76
C ARG A 92 -10.37 -4.75 11.95
N ASP A 93 -9.08 -5.01 11.74
CA ASP A 93 -8.16 -5.50 12.77
C ASP A 93 -7.42 -4.37 13.51
N PHE A 94 -7.68 -3.10 13.18
CA PHE A 94 -7.07 -1.93 13.84
C PHE A 94 -8.02 -1.37 14.88
N ASN A 95 -7.68 -1.58 16.15
CA ASN A 95 -8.49 -1.12 17.28
C ASN A 95 -8.04 0.27 17.74
N GLU A 96 -8.97 1.12 18.20
CA GLU A 96 -8.64 2.37 18.91
C GLU A 96 -7.72 3.34 18.13
N LEU A 97 -7.88 3.43 16.81
CA LEU A 97 -7.11 4.41 16.02
C LEU A 97 -7.39 5.85 16.50
N PRO A 98 -6.34 6.67 16.73
CA PRO A 98 -6.50 8.03 17.24
C PRO A 98 -7.47 8.86 16.39
N HIS A 99 -8.28 9.68 17.07
CA HIS A 99 -9.24 10.56 16.42
C HIS A 99 -8.58 11.83 15.86
N VAL A 100 -7.71 11.67 14.88
CA VAL A 100 -7.03 12.76 14.16
C VAL A 100 -7.40 12.76 12.68
N SER A 101 -7.10 13.85 11.98
CA SER A 101 -7.47 14.04 10.57
C SER A 101 -6.72 13.11 9.61
N SER A 102 -5.48 12.76 9.93
CA SER A 102 -4.67 11.82 9.16
C SER A 102 -3.71 11.06 10.05
N LEU A 103 -3.47 9.79 9.74
CA LEU A 103 -2.48 8.96 10.42
C LEU A 103 -1.36 8.57 9.45
N PRO A 104 -0.09 8.55 9.88
CA PRO A 104 0.96 7.96 9.07
C PRO A 104 0.70 6.46 8.88
N VAL A 105 0.96 5.97 7.68
CA VAL A 105 0.81 4.55 7.31
C VAL A 105 2.10 4.07 6.68
N SER A 106 2.50 2.86 7.03
CA SER A 106 3.52 2.09 6.33
C SER A 106 2.90 0.79 5.85
N ILE A 107 3.10 0.47 4.57
CA ILE A 107 2.64 -0.77 3.95
C ILE A 107 3.87 -1.55 3.53
N ARG A 108 4.03 -2.78 4.04
CA ARG A 108 5.03 -3.73 3.54
C ARG A 108 4.33 -4.82 2.77
N TRP A 109 4.55 -4.83 1.46
CA TRP A 109 3.84 -5.71 0.53
C TRP A 109 4.36 -7.16 0.65
N ILE A 110 3.44 -8.12 0.71
CA ILE A 110 3.80 -9.55 0.77
C ILE A 110 3.68 -10.19 -0.60
N GLU A 111 2.48 -10.18 -1.16
CA GLU A 111 2.12 -10.84 -2.42
C GLU A 111 0.84 -10.23 -3.01
N GLN A 112 0.60 -10.51 -4.28
CA GLN A 112 -0.67 -10.27 -4.96
C GLN A 112 -1.57 -11.50 -4.79
N GLU A 113 -2.87 -11.31 -4.52
CA GLU A 113 -3.87 -12.41 -4.43
C GLU A 113 -4.22 -13.01 -5.79
#